data_AF-A0A2G9IC71-F1
#
_entry.id   AF-A0A2G9IC71-F1
#
_cell.length_a   1.000
_cell.length_b   1.000
_cell.length_c   1.000
_cell.angle_alpha   90.00
_cell.angle_beta   90.00
_cell.angle_gamma   90.00
#
_symmetry.space_group_name_H-M   'P 1'
#
loop_
_entity.id
_entity.type
_entity.pdbx_description
1 polymer ?
#
loop_
_entity_poly.entity_id
_entity_poly.type
_entity_poly.pdbx_seq_one_letter_code
_entity_poly.pdbx_strand_id
1 'polypeptide(L)'
;DGFIQQNVDDDRDNFMARKQKFDGTSDLEERLNDYISTERNNAIDALAKDEGLDVSILNHYLSEYDYLQKEQPEIIQEALKEKHLGLIKTRKSLTRVMDRLRSIIRIFNWD
;
A
#
# COMPACT_ATOMS: atom_id res chain seq x y z
N ASP A 1 -62.44 -4.51 8.79
CA ASP A 1 -61.28 -3.68 8.46
C ASP A 1 -60.01 -4.51 8.45
N GLY A 2 -59.69 -5.05 7.28
CA GLY A 2 -58.56 -5.95 7.06
C GLY A 2 -57.69 -5.44 5.92
N PHE A 3 -57.13 -4.24 6.07
CA PHE A 3 -56.38 -3.58 5.00
C PHE A 3 -54.88 -3.37 5.28
N ILE A 4 -54.35 -3.92 6.38
CA ILE A 4 -52.92 -3.76 6.71
C ILE A 4 -52.37 -5.09 7.18
N GLN A 5 -52.07 -6.03 6.26
CA GLN A 5 -51.22 -7.17 6.62
C GLN A 5 -50.58 -7.98 5.48
N GLN A 6 -50.52 -7.48 4.23
CA GLN A 6 -49.89 -8.26 3.14
C GLN A 6 -48.73 -7.60 2.39
N ASN A 7 -48.48 -6.29 2.55
CA ASN A 7 -47.37 -5.63 1.83
C ASN A 7 -46.10 -5.44 2.66
N VAL A 8 -46.05 -5.94 3.89
CA VAL A 8 -44.92 -5.67 4.81
C VAL A 8 -43.79 -6.71 4.68
N ASP A 9 -44.10 -7.93 4.24
CA ASP A 9 -43.09 -8.98 4.06
C ASP A 9 -42.41 -8.92 2.67
N ASP A 10 -43.14 -8.64 1.59
CA ASP A 10 -42.56 -8.54 0.23
C ASP A 10 -41.60 -7.33 0.07
N ASP A 11 -41.84 -6.23 0.78
CA ASP A 11 -40.94 -5.08 0.77
C ASP A 11 -39.69 -5.29 1.63
N ARG A 12 -39.74 -6.16 2.64
CA ARG A 12 -38.60 -6.47 3.49
C ARG A 12 -37.53 -7.27 2.73
N ASP A 13 -37.92 -8.28 1.97
CA ASP A 13 -36.98 -9.07 1.17
C ASP A 13 -36.39 -8.28 0.00
N ASN A 14 -37.17 -7.39 -0.62
CA ASN A 14 -36.66 -6.49 -1.67
C ASN A 14 -35.73 -5.41 -1.09
N PHE A 15 -35.99 -4.92 0.12
CA PHE A 15 -35.11 -4.00 0.84
C PHE A 15 -33.82 -4.69 1.31
N MET A 16 -33.89 -5.93 1.80
CA MET A 16 -32.73 -6.74 2.17
C MET A 16 -31.89 -7.13 0.94
N ALA A 17 -32.50 -7.48 -0.19
CA ALA A 17 -31.82 -7.77 -1.44
C ALA A 17 -31.16 -6.52 -2.07
N ARG A 18 -31.76 -5.34 -1.91
CA ARG A 18 -31.13 -4.06 -2.26
C ARG A 18 -30.01 -3.70 -1.30
N LYS A 19 -30.16 -3.94 0.00
CA LYS A 19 -29.11 -3.72 1.01
C LYS A 19 -27.92 -4.66 0.83
N GLN A 20 -28.14 -5.90 0.41
CA GLN A 20 -27.09 -6.87 0.04
C GLN A 20 -26.35 -6.48 -1.25
N LYS A 21 -27.05 -5.84 -2.21
CA LYS A 21 -26.45 -5.24 -3.43
C LYS A 21 -25.85 -3.85 -3.20
N PHE A 22 -26.07 -3.24 -2.04
CA PHE A 22 -25.63 -1.91 -1.66
C PHE A 22 -24.73 -1.98 -0.42
N ASP A 23 -23.92 -3.03 -0.31
CA ASP A 23 -22.71 -3.03 0.53
C ASP A 23 -21.62 -2.19 -0.17
N GLY A 24 -21.95 -0.94 -0.48
CA GLY A 24 -21.03 -0.01 -1.13
C GLY A 24 -19.79 0.28 -0.28
N THR A 25 -19.80 -0.11 1.00
CA THR A 25 -18.63 -0.14 1.88
C THR A 25 -17.58 -1.13 1.39
N SER A 26 -17.95 -2.35 0.98
CA SER A 26 -16.99 -3.32 0.42
C SER A 26 -16.39 -2.86 -0.92
N ASP A 27 -17.19 -2.25 -1.81
CA ASP A 27 -16.69 -1.69 -3.08
C ASP A 27 -15.77 -0.48 -2.85
N LEU A 28 -16.08 0.36 -1.85
CA LEU A 28 -15.23 1.49 -1.49
C LEU A 28 -13.94 1.06 -0.81
N GLU A 29 -13.98 0.05 0.05
CA GLU A 29 -12.80 -0.54 0.69
C GLU A 29 -11.88 -1.20 -0.34
N GLU A 30 -12.44 -1.97 -1.28
CA GLU A 30 -11.68 -2.57 -2.38
C GLU A 30 -11.01 -1.50 -3.25
N ARG A 31 -11.76 -0.47 -3.66
CA ARG A 31 -11.22 0.64 -4.45
C ARG A 31 -10.18 1.46 -3.68
N LEU A 32 -10.34 1.61 -2.37
CA LEU A 32 -9.35 2.27 -1.52
C LEU A 32 -8.07 1.43 -1.43
N ASN A 33 -8.18 0.11 -1.24
CA ASN A 33 -7.05 -0.80 -1.21
C ASN A 33 -6.29 -0.82 -2.55
N ASP A 34 -7.01 -0.82 -3.67
CA ASP A 34 -6.43 -0.72 -5.01
C ASP A 34 -5.69 0.61 -5.20
N TYR A 35 -6.29 1.71 -4.77
CA TYR A 35 -5.67 3.03 -4.83
C TYR A 35 -4.42 3.11 -3.97
N ILE A 36 -4.48 2.66 -2.71
CA ILE A 36 -3.34 2.61 -1.78
C ILE A 36 -2.21 1.77 -2.37
N SER A 37 -2.52 0.60 -2.93
CA SER A 37 -1.54 -0.28 -3.55
C SER A 37 -0.88 0.36 -4.78
N THR A 38 -1.69 0.99 -5.62
CA THR A 38 -1.22 1.69 -6.82
C THR A 38 -0.31 2.87 -6.45
N GLU A 39 -0.70 3.70 -5.49
CA GLU A 39 0.09 4.84 -5.05
C GLU A 39 1.37 4.41 -4.32
N ARG A 40 1.33 3.33 -3.52
CA ARG A 40 2.53 2.73 -2.92
C ARG A 40 3.51 2.31 -4.01
N ASN A 41 3.04 1.60 -5.04
CA ASN A 41 3.88 1.16 -6.16
C ASN A 41 4.46 2.36 -6.94
N ASN A 42 3.63 3.38 -7.22
CA ASN A 42 4.07 4.61 -7.89
C ASN A 42 5.18 5.33 -7.08
N ALA A 43 5.04 5.39 -5.75
CA ALA A 43 6.04 6.01 -4.88
C ALA A 43 7.36 5.23 -4.86
N ILE A 44 7.30 3.89 -4.88
CA ILE A 44 8.47 3.02 -4.95
C ILE A 44 9.17 3.18 -6.31
N ASP A 45 8.42 3.19 -7.41
CA ASP A 45 8.95 3.41 -8.76
C ASP A 45 9.61 4.78 -8.91
N ALA A 46 9.01 5.83 -8.34
CA ALA A 46 9.59 7.16 -8.33
C ALA A 46 10.91 7.19 -7.53
N LEU A 47 10.95 6.54 -6.37
CA LEU A 47 12.16 6.41 -5.57
C LEU A 47 13.27 5.66 -6.31
N ALA A 48 12.92 4.54 -6.96
CA ALA A 48 13.84 3.75 -7.77
C ALA A 48 14.47 4.59 -8.89
N LYS A 49 13.65 5.36 -9.61
CA LYS A 49 14.12 6.27 -10.69
C LYS A 49 15.02 7.38 -10.15
N ASP A 50 14.62 8.04 -9.07
CA ASP A 50 15.35 9.17 -8.48
C ASP A 50 16.76 8.76 -7.99
N GLU A 51 16.88 7.62 -7.32
CA GLU A 51 18.16 7.14 -6.78
C GLU A 51 18.87 6.17 -7.73
N GLY A 52 18.27 5.89 -8.89
CA GLY A 52 18.75 4.95 -9.92
C GLY A 52 18.99 3.55 -9.36
N LEU A 53 18.06 3.05 -8.55
CA LEU A 53 18.04 1.71 -7.99
C LEU A 53 17.04 0.85 -8.75
N ASP A 54 17.24 -0.46 -8.73
CA ASP A 54 16.23 -1.39 -9.22
C ASP A 54 15.04 -1.42 -8.24
N VAL A 55 13.83 -1.36 -8.79
CA VAL A 55 12.59 -1.43 -8.02
C VAL A 55 12.50 -2.72 -7.20
N SER A 56 13.08 -3.83 -7.71
CA SER A 56 13.12 -5.12 -7.02
C SER A 56 13.87 -5.07 -5.70
N ILE A 57 14.92 -4.25 -5.57
CA ILE A 57 15.66 -4.06 -4.32
C ILE A 57 14.80 -3.35 -3.29
N LEU A 58 14.06 -2.32 -3.71
CA LEU A 58 13.15 -1.59 -2.81
C LEU A 58 11.97 -2.45 -2.38
N ASN A 59 11.40 -3.24 -3.30
CA ASN A 59 10.36 -4.21 -2.99
C ASN A 59 10.86 -5.30 -2.05
N HIS A 60 12.08 -5.82 -2.27
CA HIS A 60 12.69 -6.79 -1.36
C HIS A 60 12.86 -6.21 0.05
N TYR A 61 13.38 -4.99 0.17
CA TYR A 61 13.47 -4.30 1.45
C TYR A 61 12.11 -4.18 2.15
N LEU A 62 11.07 -3.80 1.41
CA LEU A 62 9.72 -3.66 1.97
C LEU A 62 9.13 -5.01 2.40
N SER A 63 9.33 -6.08 1.62
CA SER A 63 8.88 -7.42 2.01
C SER A 63 9.58 -7.92 3.28
N GLU A 64 10.88 -7.71 3.41
CA GLU A 64 11.63 -8.05 4.62
C GLU A 64 11.18 -7.21 5.82
N TYR A 65 10.89 -5.92 5.60
CA TYR A 65 10.32 -5.06 6.63
C TYR A 65 8.94 -5.54 7.07
N ASP A 66 8.04 -5.86 6.13
CA ASP A 66 6.69 -6.33 6.42
C ASP A 66 6.73 -7.66 7.22
N TYR A 67 7.68 -8.54 6.92
CA TYR A 67 7.89 -9.81 7.64
C TYR A 67 8.54 -9.65 9.02
N LEU A 68 9.65 -8.91 9.12
CA LEU A 68 10.45 -8.81 10.35
C LEU A 68 10.03 -7.66 11.27
N GLN A 69 9.24 -6.71 10.75
CA GLN A 69 8.90 -5.44 11.39
C GLN A 69 10.17 -4.67 11.83
N LYS A 70 11.24 -4.77 11.04
CA LYS A 70 12.56 -4.19 11.31
C LYS A 70 13.19 -3.65 10.04
N GLU A 71 13.87 -2.52 10.16
CA GLU A 71 14.67 -1.95 9.08
C GLU A 71 15.88 -2.83 8.76
N GLN A 72 16.12 -3.07 7.48
CA GLN A 72 17.27 -3.82 6.94
C GLN A 72 18.08 -2.92 5.99
N PRO A 73 18.78 -1.91 6.50
CA PRO A 73 19.53 -0.96 5.65
C PRO A 73 20.61 -1.64 4.80
N GLU A 74 21.04 -2.85 5.16
CA GLU A 74 22.01 -3.67 4.45
C GLU A 74 21.58 -3.95 3.01
N ILE A 75 20.29 -4.23 2.77
CA ILE A 75 19.73 -4.49 1.44
C ILE A 75 19.98 -3.30 0.50
N ILE A 76 19.71 -2.08 0.99
CA ILE A 76 19.94 -0.84 0.24
C ILE A 76 21.44 -0.54 0.12
N GLN A 77 22.19 -0.79 1.18
CA GLN A 77 23.63 -0.53 1.21
C GLN A 77 24.38 -1.39 0.19
N GLU A 78 24.02 -2.66 0.02
CA GLU A 78 24.61 -3.55 -0.98
C GLU A 78 24.33 -3.06 -2.40
N ALA A 79 23.07 -2.74 -2.71
CA ALA A 79 22.71 -2.18 -4.02
C ALA A 79 23.43 -0.86 -4.33
N LEU A 80 23.65 0.00 -3.33
CA LEU A 80 24.40 1.24 -3.52
C LEU A 80 25.91 1.04 -3.65
N LYS A 81 26.49 -0.05 -3.12
CA LYS A 81 27.91 -0.38 -3.30
C LYS A 81 28.20 -0.78 -4.75
N GLU A 82 27.31 -1.52 -5.39
CA GLU A 82 27.42 -1.94 -6.80
C GLU A 82 27.48 -0.74 -7.76
N LYS A 83 26.91 0.40 -7.37
CA LYS A 83 26.92 1.64 -8.17
C LYS A 83 28.25 2.40 -8.15
N HIS A 84 29.24 1.97 -7.36
CA HIS A 84 30.58 2.59 -7.28
C HIS A 84 30.59 4.12 -7.05
N LEU A 85 29.59 4.66 -6.32
CA LEU A 85 29.42 6.11 -6.12
C LEU A 85 30.49 6.75 -5.21
N GLY A 86 31.31 5.96 -4.54
CA GLY A 86 32.29 6.40 -3.53
C GLY A 86 31.65 6.64 -2.16
N LEU A 87 32.40 6.42 -1.08
CA LEU A 87 31.89 6.29 0.31
C LEU A 87 30.95 7.41 0.76
N ILE A 88 31.31 8.68 0.52
CA ILE A 88 30.51 9.83 0.97
C ILE A 88 29.19 9.91 0.21
N LYS A 89 29.21 9.69 -1.10
CA LYS A 89 27.98 9.72 -1.91
C LYS A 89 27.09 8.52 -1.58
N THR A 90 27.67 7.34 -1.40
CA THR A 90 26.95 6.13 -0.94
C THR A 90 26.23 6.38 0.38
N ARG A 91 26.90 6.98 1.38
CA ARG A 91 26.27 7.29 2.67
C ARG A 91 25.12 8.30 2.53
N LYS A 92 25.27 9.33 1.71
CA LYS A 92 24.20 10.31 1.45
C LYS A 92 23.01 9.69 0.74
N SER A 93 23.24 8.87 -0.28
CA SER A 93 22.16 8.14 -0.97
C SER A 93 21.46 7.15 -0.04
N LEU A 94 22.21 6.41 0.78
CA LEU A 94 21.62 5.49 1.77
C LEU A 94 20.65 6.22 2.70
N THR A 95 21.08 7.35 3.28
CA THR A 95 20.21 8.14 4.16
C THR A 95 18.94 8.61 3.42
N ARG A 96 19.06 9.13 2.20
CA ARG A 96 17.89 9.60 1.42
C ARG A 96 16.92 8.48 1.07
N VAL A 97 17.43 7.32 0.65
CA VAL A 97 16.61 6.16 0.32
C VAL A 97 15.87 5.67 1.56
N MET A 98 16.57 5.52 2.69
CA MET A 98 15.96 5.07 3.95
C MET A 98 14.89 6.04 4.44
N ASP A 99 15.13 7.34 4.40
CA ASP A 99 14.15 8.34 4.84
C ASP A 99 12.90 8.33 3.96
N ARG A 100 13.04 8.14 2.65
CA ARG A 100 11.91 8.01 1.73
C ARG A 100 11.15 6.69 1.93
N LEU A 101 11.85 5.57 2.13
CA LEU A 101 11.22 4.28 2.44
C LEU A 101 10.41 4.35 3.73
N ARG A 102 10.95 4.96 4.79
CA ARG A 102 10.21 5.22 6.04
C ARG A 102 8.95 6.06 5.80
N SER A 103 9.04 7.08 4.94
CA SER A 103 7.88 7.90 4.58
C SER A 103 6.82 7.07 3.84
N ILE A 104 7.22 6.22 2.90
CA ILE A 104 6.30 5.32 2.17
C ILE A 104 5.62 4.37 3.16
N ILE A 105 6.39 3.67 4.00
CA ILE A 105 5.85 2.77 5.03
C ILE A 105 4.87 3.52 5.93
N ARG A 106 5.22 4.70 6.42
CA ARG A 106 4.36 5.49 7.31
C ARG A 106 3.06 5.96 6.64
N ILE A 107 3.10 6.32 5.37
CA ILE A 107 1.92 6.82 4.63
C ILE A 107 0.98 5.69 4.26
N PHE A 108 1.52 4.50 3.97
CA PHE A 108 0.75 3.37 3.43
C PHE A 108 0.53 2.22 4.43
N ASN A 109 1.09 2.27 5.65
CA ASN A 109 0.61 1.44 6.76
C ASN A 109 -0.71 2.00 7.27
N TRP A 110 -1.81 1.40 6.83
CA TRP A 110 -3.16 1.60 7.35
C TRP A 110 -3.61 0.28 7.97
N ASP A 111 -3.11 -0.01 9.17
CA ASP A 111 -3.60 -1.08 10.05
C ASP A 111 -3.50 -0.59 11.51
#